data_AF-N4WH51-F1
#
_entry.id   AF-N4WH51-F1
#
_cell.length_a   1.000
_cell.length_b   1.000
_cell.length_c   1.000
_cell.angle_alpha   90.00
_cell.angle_beta   90.00
_cell.angle_gamma   90.00
#
_symmetry.space_group_name_H-M   'P 1'
#
loop_
_entity.id
_entity.type
_entity.pdbx_description
1 polymer ?
#
loop_
_entity_poly.entity_id
_entity_poly.type
_entity_poly.pdbx_seq_one_letter_code
_entity_poly.pdbx_strand_id
1 'polypeptide(L)'
;MQFSATTIVLAMAYLAGIGAGAAIPQASSNQLVARDHHEHCACQVATNGEVDNVTTSLVLANNSWRWHQEQFPEQTSQGAHYEGYYLVANSGKINGDTFYNECRAVGAADSTCF
;
A
#
# COMPACT_ATOMS: atom_id res chain seq x y z
N MET A 1 -50.94 19.81 -9.16
CA MET A 1 -49.92 18.75 -8.90
C MET A 1 -49.61 18.82 -7.42
N GLN A 2 -49.71 17.71 -6.69
CA GLN A 2 -49.69 17.70 -5.22
C GLN A 2 -48.25 17.60 -4.71
N PHE A 3 -47.83 18.55 -3.86
CA PHE A 3 -46.61 18.40 -3.07
C PHE A 3 -46.97 17.61 -1.81
N SER A 4 -46.59 16.34 -1.76
CA SER A 4 -46.94 15.44 -0.65
C SER A 4 -46.10 15.74 0.59
N ALA A 5 -46.74 15.65 1.75
CA ALA A 5 -46.16 16.07 3.01
C ALA A 5 -45.12 15.08 3.56
N THR A 6 -44.13 15.65 4.23
CA THR A 6 -43.28 15.08 5.28
C THR A 6 -43.92 13.94 6.07
N THR A 7 -43.31 12.75 6.04
CA THR A 7 -43.54 11.71 7.06
C THR A 7 -42.55 11.90 8.20
N ILE A 8 -42.96 12.62 9.25
CA ILE A 8 -42.23 12.73 10.51
C ILE A 8 -42.68 11.59 11.43
N VAL A 9 -41.73 10.80 11.93
CA VAL A 9 -41.88 9.93 13.11
C VAL A 9 -40.56 10.08 13.87
N LEU A 10 -40.51 10.80 15.01
CA LEU A 10 -40.73 10.32 16.38
C LEU A 10 -39.99 8.99 16.68
N ALA A 11 -39.35 8.73 17.82
CA ALA A 11 -38.91 9.52 18.99
C ALA A 11 -37.87 8.62 19.76
N MET A 12 -37.23 8.97 20.88
CA MET A 12 -37.35 10.07 21.85
C MET A 12 -35.94 10.56 22.26
N ALA A 13 -35.87 11.62 23.07
CA ALA A 13 -34.66 12.01 23.80
C ALA A 13 -34.46 11.18 25.08
N TYR A 14 -33.22 11.04 25.54
CA TYR A 14 -32.93 11.08 26.97
C TYR A 14 -31.71 11.97 27.25
N LEU A 15 -31.79 12.70 28.37
CA LEU A 15 -30.92 13.82 28.70
C LEU A 15 -29.65 13.38 29.44
N ALA A 16 -28.61 14.21 29.33
CA ALA A 16 -27.83 14.82 30.42
C ALA A 16 -26.31 14.75 30.17
N GLY A 17 -25.71 15.91 29.93
CA GLY A 17 -24.28 16.04 29.63
C GLY A 17 -23.87 17.49 29.38
N ILE A 18 -24.28 18.41 30.26
CA ILE A 18 -23.84 19.82 30.22
C ILE A 18 -22.33 19.89 30.53
N GLY A 19 -21.54 20.28 29.54
CA GLY A 19 -20.10 20.52 29.69
C GLY A 19 -19.57 21.28 28.48
N ALA A 20 -19.07 22.50 28.68
CA ALA A 20 -18.57 23.33 27.60
C ALA A 20 -17.25 22.77 27.04
N GLY A 21 -17.18 22.63 25.72
CA GLY A 21 -15.98 22.22 25.02
C GLY A 21 -16.19 22.34 23.52
N ALA A 22 -15.70 23.42 22.92
CA ALA A 22 -15.58 23.49 21.47
C ALA A 22 -14.52 22.46 21.05
N ALA A 23 -14.97 21.28 20.62
CA ALA A 23 -14.10 20.25 20.09
C ALA A 23 -13.54 20.71 18.75
N ILE A 24 -12.42 21.45 18.81
CA ILE A 24 -11.57 21.73 17.66
C ILE A 24 -11.22 20.37 17.06
N PRO A 25 -11.44 20.13 15.75
CA PRO A 25 -10.95 18.91 15.13
C PRO A 25 -9.43 18.92 15.24
N GLN A 26 -8.88 18.09 16.13
CA GLN A 26 -7.45 17.83 16.19
C GLN A 26 -7.05 17.21 14.86
N ALA A 27 -6.51 18.04 13.95
CA ALA A 27 -5.80 17.55 12.79
C ALA A 27 -4.73 16.59 13.29
N SER A 28 -4.85 15.33 12.91
CA SER A 28 -4.09 14.23 13.48
C SER A 28 -2.59 14.53 13.41
N SER A 29 -1.87 14.10 14.43
CA SER A 29 -0.41 14.19 14.50
C SER A 29 0.20 13.81 13.15
N ASN A 30 1.16 14.61 12.67
CA ASN A 30 2.06 14.20 11.58
C ASN A 30 2.91 13.03 12.07
N GLN A 31 2.31 11.84 12.13
CA GLN A 31 3.03 10.59 12.18
C GLN A 31 3.73 10.49 10.84
N LEU A 32 5.00 10.91 10.84
CA LEU A 32 5.95 10.59 9.79
C LEU A 32 6.01 9.07 9.73
N VAL A 33 5.17 8.48 8.87
CA VAL A 33 5.22 7.06 8.55
C VAL A 33 6.67 6.79 8.16
N ALA A 34 7.33 5.90 8.89
CA ALA A 34 8.69 5.51 8.60
C ALA A 34 8.70 5.07 7.13
N ARG A 35 9.38 5.86 6.28
CA ARG A 35 9.35 5.71 4.83
C ARG A 35 9.79 4.27 4.55
N ASP A 36 8.85 3.43 4.14
CA ASP A 36 9.03 1.98 4.14
C ASP A 36 10.10 1.63 3.11
N HIS A 37 11.25 1.07 3.56
CA HIS A 37 12.46 0.99 2.75
C HIS A 37 13.11 -0.37 2.67
N HIS A 38 13.24 -0.78 1.42
CA HIS A 38 13.77 -2.07 1.02
C HIS A 38 14.93 -1.87 0.07
N GLU A 39 15.83 -2.84 0.05
CA GLU A 39 16.89 -2.93 -0.96
C GLU A 39 16.38 -3.60 -2.23
N HIS A 40 15.53 -4.62 -2.05
CA HIS A 40 15.04 -5.50 -3.10
C HIS A 40 13.52 -5.58 -3.03
N CYS A 41 12.84 -5.54 -4.18
CA CYS A 41 11.38 -5.73 -4.27
C CYS A 41 11.00 -6.54 -5.51
N ALA A 42 9.98 -7.40 -5.41
CA ALA A 42 9.44 -8.17 -6.52
C ALA A 42 7.90 -8.23 -6.46
N CYS A 43 7.24 -8.35 -7.60
CA CYS A 43 5.79 -8.58 -7.66
C CYS A 43 5.48 -10.06 -7.36
N GLN A 44 4.31 -10.35 -6.80
CA GLN A 44 3.86 -11.73 -6.50
C GLN A 44 2.55 -12.08 -7.22
N VAL A 45 2.40 -13.36 -7.57
CA VAL A 45 1.15 -13.90 -8.14
C VAL A 45 0.00 -13.95 -7.12
N ALA A 46 0.32 -13.93 -5.82
CA ALA A 46 -0.60 -13.88 -4.69
C ALA A 46 0.13 -13.34 -3.45
N THR A 47 -0.60 -12.82 -2.46
CA THR A 47 -0.03 -12.48 -1.14
C THR A 47 0.67 -13.69 -0.53
N ASN A 48 1.94 -13.52 -0.15
CA ASN A 48 2.82 -14.60 0.32
C ASN A 48 3.06 -15.75 -0.69
N GLY A 49 2.81 -15.51 -1.98
CA GLY A 49 3.03 -16.48 -3.07
C GLY A 49 4.38 -16.33 -3.77
N GLU A 50 4.56 -17.11 -4.85
CA GLU A 50 5.76 -17.02 -5.70
C GLU A 50 5.91 -15.64 -6.38
N VAL A 51 7.15 -15.31 -6.76
CA VAL A 51 7.48 -14.11 -7.52
C VAL A 51 6.92 -14.21 -8.93
N ASP A 52 6.10 -13.22 -9.30
CA ASP A 52 5.69 -13.01 -10.67
C ASP A 52 6.82 -12.31 -11.45
N ASN A 53 7.68 -13.14 -12.03
CA ASN A 53 8.80 -12.70 -12.85
C ASN A 53 8.37 -11.88 -14.08
N VAL A 54 7.15 -12.09 -14.60
CA VAL A 54 6.64 -11.40 -15.79
C VAL A 54 6.20 -9.98 -15.42
N THR A 55 5.35 -9.82 -14.40
CA THR A 55 4.95 -8.48 -13.96
C THR A 55 6.12 -7.70 -13.35
N THR A 56 7.04 -8.36 -12.64
CA THR A 56 8.28 -7.71 -12.16
C THR A 56 9.12 -7.16 -13.32
N SER A 57 9.26 -7.92 -14.41
CA SER A 57 9.95 -7.46 -15.63
C SER A 57 9.19 -6.31 -16.34
N LEU A 58 7.86 -6.27 -16.28
CA LEU A 58 7.05 -5.17 -16.82
C LEU A 58 7.18 -3.90 -15.97
N VAL A 59 7.20 -4.03 -14.65
CA VAL A 59 7.49 -2.91 -13.73
C VAL A 59 8.87 -2.33 -14.01
N LEU A 60 9.88 -3.17 -14.24
CA LEU A 60 11.21 -2.73 -14.68
C LEU A 60 11.17 -2.03 -16.04
N ALA A 61 10.49 -2.59 -17.05
CA ALA A 61 10.42 -1.98 -18.39
C ALA A 61 9.87 -0.54 -18.34
N ASN A 62 8.87 -0.30 -17.48
CA ASN A 62 8.29 1.03 -17.25
C ASN A 62 9.19 1.96 -16.40
N ASN A 63 10.14 1.42 -15.64
CA ASN A 63 10.93 2.14 -14.62
C ASN A 63 12.46 1.91 -14.72
N SER A 64 12.96 1.52 -15.89
CA SER A 64 14.36 1.08 -16.09
C SER A 64 15.43 2.12 -15.76
N TRP A 65 15.05 3.39 -15.64
CA TRP A 65 15.91 4.47 -15.16
C TRP A 65 16.05 4.49 -13.63
N ARG A 66 15.06 3.98 -12.88
CA ARG A 66 15.07 3.87 -11.41
C ARG A 66 15.75 2.60 -10.94
N TRP A 67 15.54 1.50 -11.66
CA TRP A 67 15.80 0.14 -11.17
C TRP A 67 16.57 -0.72 -12.17
N HIS A 68 17.25 -1.74 -11.64
CA HIS A 68 17.78 -2.87 -12.39
C HIS A 68 17.28 -4.17 -11.74
N GLN A 69 17.56 -5.31 -12.37
CA GLN A 69 17.05 -6.62 -11.96
C GLN A 69 18.18 -7.56 -11.56
N GLU A 70 18.00 -8.24 -10.44
CA GLU A 70 18.87 -9.29 -9.92
C GLU A 70 18.06 -10.56 -9.66
N GLN A 71 18.71 -11.72 -9.64
CA GLN A 71 18.07 -13.01 -9.34
C GLN A 71 18.45 -13.47 -7.94
N PHE A 72 17.44 -13.80 -7.13
CA PHE A 72 17.62 -14.33 -5.78
C PHE A 72 17.08 -15.75 -5.69
N PRO A 73 17.82 -16.71 -5.09
CA PRO A 73 17.27 -17.98 -4.67
C PRO A 73 16.35 -17.80 -3.45
N GLU A 74 15.53 -18.81 -3.16
CA GLU A 74 14.69 -18.83 -1.96
C GLU A 74 15.53 -18.78 -0.67
N GLN A 75 15.02 -18.08 0.35
CA GLN A 75 15.57 -17.98 1.71
C GLN A 75 17.05 -17.54 1.76
N THR A 76 17.37 -16.42 1.12
CA THR A 76 18.72 -15.83 1.21
C THR A 76 18.99 -15.21 2.58
N SER A 77 20.28 -15.16 2.96
CA SER A 77 20.73 -14.40 4.13
C SER A 77 20.48 -12.88 4.04
N GLN A 78 20.10 -12.38 2.87
CA GLN A 78 19.72 -10.99 2.64
C GLN A 78 18.24 -10.72 2.93
N GLY A 79 17.38 -11.76 2.99
CA GLY A 79 15.96 -11.63 3.32
C GLY A 79 14.98 -12.07 2.22
N ALA A 80 15.45 -12.62 1.10
CA ALA A 80 14.56 -13.10 0.04
C ALA A 80 13.74 -14.30 0.54
N HIS A 81 12.44 -14.12 0.72
CA HIS A 81 11.53 -15.20 1.14
C HIS A 81 11.12 -16.13 -0.01
N TYR A 82 11.33 -15.72 -1.26
CA TYR A 82 10.87 -16.40 -2.46
C TYR A 82 11.97 -16.40 -3.52
N GLU A 83 12.08 -17.47 -4.31
CA GLU A 83 12.95 -17.45 -5.50
C GLU A 83 12.34 -16.57 -6.60
N GLY A 84 13.17 -15.77 -7.27
CA GLY A 84 12.76 -15.04 -8.47
C GLY A 84 13.66 -13.87 -8.81
N TYR A 85 13.17 -13.05 -9.73
CA TYR A 85 13.79 -11.78 -10.07
C TYR A 85 13.27 -10.67 -9.15
N TYR A 86 14.20 -9.93 -8.55
CA TYR A 86 13.92 -8.76 -7.74
C TYR A 86 14.49 -7.51 -8.42
N LEU A 87 13.79 -6.40 -8.24
CA LEU A 87 14.26 -5.09 -8.67
C LEU A 87 15.02 -4.42 -7.53
N VAL A 88 16.11 -3.74 -7.89
CA VAL A 88 17.04 -3.07 -6.98
C VAL A 88 17.17 -1.60 -7.37
N ALA A 89 17.28 -0.72 -6.39
CA ALA A 89 17.42 0.71 -6.62
C ALA A 89 18.78 1.09 -7.24
N ASN A 90 18.77 1.73 -8.43
CA ASN A 90 19.97 2.34 -9.02
C ASN A 90 20.56 3.43 -8.10
N SER A 91 19.73 4.01 -7.23
CA SER A 91 20.16 4.91 -6.15
C SER A 91 19.16 4.91 -4.99
N GLY A 92 19.65 4.89 -3.76
CA GLY A 92 18.83 4.98 -2.55
C GLY A 92 18.22 3.65 -2.11
N LYS A 93 16.90 3.62 -1.92
CA LYS A 93 16.11 2.48 -1.45
C LYS A 93 14.76 2.50 -2.15
N ILE A 94 14.15 1.34 -2.35
CA ILE A 94 12.79 1.22 -2.88
C ILE A 94 11.80 1.62 -1.79
N ASN A 95 10.66 2.21 -2.17
CA ASN A 95 9.54 2.41 -1.25
C ASN A 95 8.49 1.33 -1.46
N GLY A 96 8.19 0.53 -0.43
CA GLY A 96 7.30 -0.64 -0.55
C GLY A 96 5.90 -0.28 -1.05
N ASP A 97 5.24 0.69 -0.42
CA ASP A 97 3.91 1.16 -0.86
C ASP A 97 3.89 1.61 -2.33
N THR A 98 4.91 2.35 -2.76
CA THR A 98 5.02 2.81 -4.15
C THR A 98 5.22 1.62 -5.10
N PHE A 99 6.10 0.69 -4.75
CA PHE A 99 6.39 -0.50 -5.54
C PHE A 99 5.17 -1.43 -5.65
N TYR A 100 4.46 -1.66 -4.54
CA TYR A 100 3.18 -2.37 -4.49
C TYR A 100 2.20 -1.79 -5.51
N ASN A 101 1.99 -0.48 -5.50
CA ASN A 101 1.07 0.18 -6.44
C ASN A 101 1.50 0.01 -7.91
N GLU A 102 2.81 -0.02 -8.20
CA GLU A 102 3.33 -0.28 -9.55
C GLU A 102 3.12 -1.74 -9.99
N CYS A 103 3.31 -2.72 -9.09
CA CYS A 103 2.95 -4.12 -9.33
C CYS A 103 1.45 -4.29 -9.59
N ARG A 104 0.60 -3.66 -8.77
CA ARG A 104 -0.86 -3.67 -8.94
C ARG A 104 -1.29 -3.04 -10.27
N ALA A 105 -0.61 -1.99 -10.72
CA ALA A 105 -0.91 -1.31 -11.99
C ALA A 105 -0.62 -2.18 -13.23
N VAL A 106 0.32 -3.13 -13.16
CA VAL A 106 0.60 -4.09 -14.25
C VAL A 106 -0.12 -5.43 -14.10
N GLY A 107 -0.99 -5.58 -13.08
CA GLY A 107 -1.86 -6.75 -12.89
C GLY A 107 -1.37 -7.80 -11.90
N ALA A 108 -0.28 -7.55 -11.16
CA ALA A 108 0.15 -8.46 -10.09
C ALA A 108 -0.85 -8.49 -8.93
N ALA A 109 -0.81 -9.56 -8.12
CA ALA A 109 -1.65 -9.66 -6.93
C ALA A 109 -1.09 -8.84 -5.76
N ASP A 110 0.23 -8.95 -5.52
CA ASP A 110 0.91 -8.34 -4.37
C ASP A 110 2.38 -7.99 -4.70
N SER A 111 3.14 -7.54 -3.71
CA SER A 111 4.59 -7.37 -3.79
C SER A 111 5.30 -7.83 -2.50
N THR A 112 6.48 -8.40 -2.64
CA THR A 112 7.38 -8.76 -1.54
C THR A 112 8.65 -7.90 -1.62
N CYS A 113 9.15 -7.45 -0.46
CA CYS A 113 10.35 -6.63 -0.38
C CYS A 113 11.18 -6.94 0.88
N PHE A 114 12.48 -6.66 0.83
CA PHE A 114 13.44 -6.80 1.95
C PHE A 114 14.66 -5.86 1.79
#